data_AF-A0A5B8B4Z6-F1
#
_entry.id   AF-A0A5B8B4Z6-F1
#
_cell.length_a   1.000
_cell.length_b   1.000
_cell.length_c   1.000
_cell.angle_alpha   90.00
_cell.angle_beta   90.00
_cell.angle_gamma   90.00
#
_symmetry.space_group_name_H-M   'P 1'
#
loop_
_entity.id
_entity.type
_entity.pdbx_description
1 polymer ?
#
loop_
_entity_poly.entity_id
_entity_poly.type
_entity_poly.pdbx_seq_one_letter_code
_entity_poly.pdbx_strand_id
1 'polypeptide(L)'
;MTDKPPRFGPEIKARAVDMYLNNVGIRKIARFVGASPAGVLRWIRKEHDRLQARMPTAEPPHAGAAADIIEMDEIYTFVQKNSSAR
;
A
#
# COMPACT_ATOMS: atom_id res chain seq x y z
N MET A 1 -11.19 29.94 -6.93
CA MET A 1 -10.60 28.71 -6.39
C MET A 1 -11.76 27.79 -6.05
N THR A 2 -12.11 26.87 -6.95
CA THR A 2 -13.35 26.08 -6.83
C THR A 2 -13.09 24.91 -5.88
N ASP A 3 -13.43 25.10 -4.61
CA ASP A 3 -13.31 24.05 -3.59
C ASP A 3 -14.48 23.06 -3.77
N LYS A 4 -14.30 22.13 -4.72
CA LYS A 4 -15.28 21.08 -4.97
C LYS A 4 -15.04 19.97 -3.93
N PRO A 5 -16.06 19.56 -3.16
CA PRO A 5 -15.87 18.54 -2.14
C PRO A 5 -15.33 17.26 -2.77
N PRO A 6 -14.39 16.55 -2.09
CA PRO A 6 -13.83 15.33 -2.62
C PRO A 6 -14.93 14.29 -2.82
N ARG A 7 -15.03 13.76 -4.05
CA ARG A 7 -16.05 12.77 -4.44
C ARG A 7 -16.10 11.52 -3.53
N PHE A 8 -14.97 11.14 -2.93
CA PHE A 8 -14.87 9.97 -2.06
C PHE A 8 -14.34 10.40 -0.69
N GLY A 9 -15.10 10.05 0.34
CA GLY A 9 -14.75 10.27 1.74
C GLY A 9 -13.54 9.46 2.20
N PRO A 10 -13.01 9.75 3.40
CA PRO A 10 -11.88 9.03 3.97
C PRO A 10 -12.22 7.56 4.30
N GLU A 11 -13.45 7.25 4.72
CA GLU A 11 -13.89 5.89 5.07
C GLU A 11 -13.85 4.95 3.85
N ILE A 12 -14.36 5.37 2.69
CA ILE A 12 -14.26 4.58 1.45
C ILE A 12 -12.81 4.26 1.09
N LYS A 13 -11.89 5.22 1.30
CA LYS A 13 -10.47 5.02 1.00
C LYS A 13 -9.82 4.04 1.97
N ALA A 14 -10.13 4.16 3.27
CA ALA A 14 -9.66 3.23 4.29
C ALA A 14 -10.16 1.80 4.00
N ARG A 15 -11.44 1.65 3.65
CA ARG A 15 -12.01 0.36 3.23
C ARG A 15 -11.32 -0.20 2.00
N ALA A 16 -10.99 0.63 1.01
CA ALA A 16 -10.27 0.18 -0.18
C ALA A 16 -8.86 -0.34 0.16
N VAL A 17 -8.17 0.28 1.11
CA VAL A 17 -6.86 -0.19 1.60
C VAL A 17 -6.99 -1.51 2.36
N ASP A 18 -7.96 -1.60 3.27
CA ASP A 18 -8.24 -2.84 4.01
C ASP A 18 -8.53 -4.02 3.08
N MET A 19 -9.35 -3.81 2.05
CA MET A 19 -9.60 -4.85 1.04
C MET A 19 -8.34 -5.26 0.29
N TYR A 20 -7.42 -4.33 -0.01
CA TYR A 20 -6.16 -4.65 -0.67
C TYR A 20 -5.25 -5.50 0.22
N LEU A 21 -5.15 -5.17 1.52
CA LEU A 21 -4.39 -5.95 2.49
C LEU A 21 -5.00 -7.36 2.69
N ASN A 22 -6.32 -7.50 2.54
CA ASN A 22 -7.03 -8.77 2.54
C ASN A 22 -7.09 -9.45 1.15
N ASN A 23 -6.09 -9.22 0.31
CA ASN A 23 -5.89 -9.89 -0.98
C ASN A 23 -7.04 -9.71 -2.01
N VAL A 24 -7.83 -8.64 -1.90
CA VAL A 24 -8.85 -8.31 -2.90
C VAL A 24 -8.20 -7.55 -4.06
N GLY A 25 -8.33 -8.06 -5.28
CA GLY A 25 -7.74 -7.42 -6.47
C GLY A 25 -8.31 -6.02 -6.77
N ILE A 26 -7.45 -5.12 -7.27
CA ILE A 26 -7.75 -3.70 -7.52
C ILE A 26 -9.04 -3.48 -8.34
N ARG A 27 -9.27 -4.28 -9.40
CA ARG A 27 -10.49 -4.18 -10.22
C ARG A 27 -11.76 -4.52 -9.43
N LYS A 28 -11.67 -5.52 -8.54
CA LYS A 28 -12.78 -5.95 -7.68
C LYS A 28 -13.07 -4.89 -6.61
N ILE A 29 -12.03 -4.32 -5.99
CA ILE A 29 -12.16 -3.17 -5.07
C ILE A 29 -12.87 -2.01 -5.78
N ALA A 30 -12.38 -1.61 -6.96
CA ALA A 30 -12.95 -0.52 -7.76
C ALA A 30 -14.45 -0.70 -8.00
N ARG A 31 -14.88 -1.93 -8.34
CA ARG A 31 -16.30 -2.28 -8.48
C ARG A 31 -17.08 -2.10 -7.19
N PHE A 32 -16.55 -2.51 -6.04
CA PHE A 32 -17.24 -2.40 -4.75
C PHE A 32 -17.35 -0.97 -4.24
N VAL A 33 -16.33 -0.14 -4.44
CA VAL A 33 -16.29 1.24 -3.92
C VAL A 33 -16.78 2.29 -4.92
N GLY A 34 -17.13 1.89 -6.15
CA GLY A 34 -17.61 2.81 -7.19
C GLY A 34 -16.54 3.77 -7.72
N ALA A 35 -15.27 3.41 -7.64
CA ALA A 35 -14.14 4.21 -8.12
C ALA A 35 -13.49 3.58 -9.36
N SER A 36 -12.62 4.33 -10.04
CA SER A 36 -11.80 3.75 -11.12
C SER A 36 -10.64 2.91 -10.53
N PRO A 37 -10.18 1.85 -11.23
CA PRO A 37 -9.03 1.06 -10.79
C PRO A 37 -7.77 1.91 -10.54
N ALA A 38 -7.52 2.91 -11.40
CA ALA A 38 -6.41 3.85 -11.22
C ALA A 38 -6.59 4.73 -9.96
N GLY A 39 -7.82 5.09 -9.61
CA GLY A 39 -8.13 5.83 -8.38
C GLY A 39 -7.81 5.01 -7.13
N VAL A 40 -8.24 3.74 -7.11
CA VAL A 40 -7.93 2.80 -6.03
C VAL A 40 -6.42 2.61 -5.86
N LEU A 41 -5.70 2.39 -6.97
CA LEU A 41 -4.23 2.26 -6.93
C LEU A 41 -3.55 3.50 -6.36
N ARG A 42 -4.03 4.71 -6.70
CA ARG A 42 -3.51 5.96 -6.12
C ARG A 42 -3.76 6.06 -4.61
N TRP A 43 -4.90 5.58 -4.12
CA TRP A 43 -5.18 5.59 -2.68
C TRP A 43 -4.27 4.65 -1.92
N ILE A 44 -4.04 3.44 -2.44
CA ILE A 44 -3.13 2.45 -1.86
C ILE A 44 -1.70 3.02 -1.77
N ARG A 45 -1.20 3.63 -2.85
CA ARG A 45 0.12 4.27 -2.87
C ARG A 45 0.23 5.42 -1.88
N LYS A 46 -0.78 6.29 -1.83
CA LYS A 46 -0.79 7.41 -0.88
C LYS A 46 -0.77 6.94 0.58
N GLU A 47 -1.44 5.82 0.87
CA GLU A 47 -1.40 5.24 2.21
C GLU A 47 -0.04 4.60 2.52
N HIS A 48 0.60 3.94 1.54
CA HIS A 48 1.98 3.50 1.67
C HIS A 48 2.93 4.66 2.01
N ASP A 49 2.86 5.77 1.27
CA ASP A 49 3.72 6.94 1.52
C ASP A 49 3.53 7.50 2.94
N ARG A 50 2.29 7.51 3.43
CA ARG A 50 1.97 7.94 4.81
C ARG A 50 2.51 6.98 5.86
N LEU A 51 2.45 5.69 5.61
CA LEU A 51 3.01 4.68 6.50
C LEU A 51 4.54 4.82 6.56
N GLN A 52 5.19 5.00 5.41
CA GLN A 52 6.64 5.21 5.34
C GLN A 52 7.08 6.47 6.09
N ALA A 53 6.34 7.57 5.97
CA ALA A 53 6.64 8.81 6.68
C ALA A 53 6.47 8.69 8.21
N ARG A 54 5.69 7.72 8.68
CA ARG A 54 5.44 7.48 10.12
C ARG A 54 6.29 6.37 10.71
N MET A 55 6.83 5.50 9.86
CA MET A 55 7.84 4.55 10.29
C MET A 55 9.10 5.36 10.61
N PRO A 56 9.64 5.31 11.85
CA PRO A 56 10.98 5.81 12.06
C PRO A 56 11.88 5.15 11.02
N THR A 57 12.81 5.88 10.41
CA THR A 57 13.89 5.28 9.61
C THR A 57 14.39 4.12 10.44
N ALA A 58 14.11 2.89 10.01
CA ALA A 58 14.23 1.75 10.88
C ALA A 58 15.70 1.66 11.30
N GLU A 59 16.03 2.09 12.52
CA GLU A 59 17.13 1.44 13.20
C GLU A 59 16.75 -0.05 13.22
N PRO A 60 17.70 -0.94 12.90
CA PRO A 60 17.42 -2.36 12.96
C PRO A 60 16.74 -2.66 14.31
N PRO A 61 15.74 -3.56 14.36
CA PRO A 61 14.85 -3.77 15.53
C PRO A 61 15.55 -4.26 16.83
N HIS A 62 16.86 -4.04 16.96
CA HIS A 62 17.76 -4.61 17.95
C HIS A 62 18.70 -3.56 18.57
N ALA A 63 18.23 -2.36 18.88
CA ALA A 63 19.00 -1.42 19.71
C ALA A 63 19.07 -1.85 21.21
N GLY A 64 18.51 -3.01 21.59
CA GLY A 64 18.52 -3.52 22.98
C GLY A 64 19.08 -4.93 23.18
N ALA A 65 19.02 -5.80 22.17
CA ALA A 65 19.64 -7.12 22.17
C ALA A 65 19.72 -7.59 20.72
N ALA A 66 20.93 -7.94 20.25
CA ALA A 66 21.08 -8.60 18.96
C ALA A 66 20.26 -9.90 18.97
N ALA A 67 19.51 -10.17 17.90
CA ALA A 67 18.78 -11.44 17.80
C ALA A 67 19.77 -12.61 17.86
N ASP A 68 19.55 -13.54 18.78
CA ASP A 68 20.41 -14.72 18.95
C ASP A 68 20.22 -15.74 17.80
N ILE A 69 19.03 -15.77 17.20
CA ILE A 69 18.66 -16.66 16.08
C ILE A 69 17.87 -15.84 15.06
N ILE A 70 18.26 -15.92 13.80
CA ILE A 70 17.57 -15.29 12.66
C ILE A 70 17.11 -16.40 11.72
N GLU A 71 15.79 -16.46 11.46
CA GLU A 71 15.21 -17.33 10.44
C GLU A 71 15.06 -16.57 9.12
N MET A 72 15.42 -17.22 8.02
CA MET A 72 15.30 -16.66 6.68
C MET A 72 14.32 -17.53 5.90
N ASP A 73 13.26 -16.93 5.38
CA ASP A 73 12.22 -17.59 4.59
C ASP A 73 12.17 -16.97 3.18
N GLU A 74 11.92 -17.78 2.16
CA GLU A 74 11.86 -17.33 0.76
C GLU A 74 10.43 -17.36 0.20
N ILE A 75 10.03 -16.23 -0.40
CA ILE A 75 8.76 -16.12 -1.13
C ILE A 75 9.05 -15.83 -2.60
N TYR A 76 8.63 -16.74 -3.47
CA TYR A 76 8.74 -16.58 -4.93
C TYR A 76 7.46 -15.96 -5.50
N THR A 77 7.60 -14.91 -6.30
CA THR A 77 6.48 -14.29 -7.03
C THR A 77 6.91 -13.78 -8.39
N PHE A 78 5.96 -13.68 -9.31
CA PHE A 78 6.20 -13.14 -10.65
C PHE A 78 6.00 -11.63 -10.66
N VAL A 79 7.03 -10.89 -11.08
CA VAL A 79 6.96 -9.45 -11.30
C VAL A 79 7.28 -9.13 -12.75
N GLN A 80 6.52 -8.20 -13.33
CA GLN A 80 6.89 -7.65 -14.64
C GLN A 80 8.07 -6.71 -14.45
N LYS A 81 9.21 -7.01 -15.08
CA LYS A 81 10.35 -6.09 -15.12
C LYS A 81 10.01 -4.92 -16.05
N ASN A 82 10.08 -3.70 -15.53
CA ASN A 82 9.98 -2.52 -16.37
C ASN A 82 11.21 -2.46 -17.28
N SER A 83 11.02 -2.54 -18.61
CA SER A 83 12.09 -2.50 -19.60
C SER A 83 12.60 -1.09 -19.89
N SER A 84 12.23 -0.08 -19.11
CA SER A 84 12.59 1.34 -19.32
C SER A 84 14.01 1.70 -18.88
N ALA A 85 14.95 0.76 -19.00
CA ALA A 85 16.38 1.06 -19.05
C ALA A 85 16.82 0.94 -20.51
N ARG A 86 16.44 1.93 -21.32
CA ARG A 86 17.04 2.24 -22.61
C ARG A 86 16.97 3.73 -22.85
#